data_AF-A0A8H3J705-F1
#
_entry.id   AF-A0A8H3J705-F1
#
_cell.length_a   1.000
_cell.length_b   1.000
_cell.length_c   1.000
_cell.angle_alpha   90.00
_cell.angle_beta   90.00
_cell.angle_gamma   90.00
#
_symmetry.space_group_name_H-M   'P 1'
#
loop_
_entity.id
_entity.type
_entity.pdbx_description
1 polymer ?
#
loop_
_entity_poly.entity_id
_entity_poly.type
_entity_poly.pdbx_seq_one_letter_code
_entity_poly.pdbx_strand_id
1 'polypeptide(L)'
;MAEALSPQDRDTYARMGTTMEWFHNNFRNTWKVIYGACSSGKRPANMSIRQFLNTGSEFAHHLTMHHTIEEQHIFPVLAQKMPAFRKELELLTQHKQIHHGLDKFEAYIDDCKAGKRDMRMDELKEIMDSFGTVLWAHLQDEVDQLSVDNMRKYWSLDEVRRLPM
;
A
#
# COMPACT_ATOMS: atom_id res chain seq x y z
N MET A 1 -15.27 -25.15 19.58
CA MET A 1 -15.47 -23.73 19.22
C MET A 1 -14.32 -22.95 19.82
N ALA A 2 -13.64 -22.10 19.06
CA ALA A 2 -12.58 -21.27 19.62
C ALA A 2 -13.20 -20.35 20.69
N GLU A 3 -12.57 -20.27 21.86
CA GLU A 3 -13.05 -19.45 22.98
C GLU A 3 -13.15 -17.97 22.54
N ALA A 4 -14.14 -17.25 23.10
CA ALA A 4 -14.30 -15.84 22.83
C ALA A 4 -13.10 -15.08 23.40
N LEU A 5 -12.46 -14.25 22.58
CA LEU A 5 -11.31 -13.45 23.02
C LEU A 5 -11.77 -12.33 23.96
N SER A 6 -10.95 -12.05 24.98
CA SER A 6 -11.08 -10.81 25.75
C SER A 6 -10.86 -9.60 24.82
N PRO A 7 -11.37 -8.41 25.16
CA PRO A 7 -11.12 -7.20 24.36
C PRO A 7 -9.62 -6.94 24.14
N GLN A 8 -8.80 -7.10 25.18
CA GLN A 8 -7.35 -6.89 25.11
C GLN A 8 -6.66 -7.88 24.17
N ASP A 9 -7.09 -9.13 24.16
CA ASP A 9 -6.51 -10.13 23.26
C ASP A 9 -6.94 -9.86 21.81
N ARG A 10 -8.18 -9.42 21.59
CA ARG A 10 -8.64 -8.98 20.25
C ARG A 10 -7.78 -7.83 19.74
N ASP A 11 -7.50 -6.83 20.56
CA ASP A 11 -6.66 -5.69 20.18
C ASP A 11 -5.23 -6.14 19.85
N THR A 12 -4.70 -7.11 20.61
CA THR A 12 -3.38 -7.71 20.35
C THR A 12 -3.33 -8.38 18.97
N TYR A 13 -4.36 -9.15 18.61
CA TYR A 13 -4.48 -9.73 17.26
C TYR A 13 -4.71 -8.68 16.17
N ALA A 14 -5.46 -7.62 16.47
CA ALA A 14 -5.86 -6.61 15.49
C ALA A 14 -4.74 -5.62 15.17
N ARG A 15 -3.72 -5.49 16.02
CA ARG A 15 -2.69 -4.45 15.93
C ARG A 15 -2.05 -4.37 14.55
N MET A 16 -1.60 -5.50 13.99
CA MET A 16 -0.93 -5.53 12.69
C MET A 16 -1.86 -5.09 11.56
N GLY A 17 -3.06 -5.68 11.45
CA GLY A 17 -4.03 -5.28 10.44
C GLY A 17 -4.49 -3.82 10.59
N THR A 18 -4.61 -3.32 11.82
CA THR A 18 -4.98 -1.91 12.09
C THR A 18 -3.89 -0.94 11.66
N THR A 19 -2.63 -1.25 11.97
CA THR A 19 -1.47 -0.46 11.53
C THR A 19 -1.36 -0.49 10.00
N MET A 20 -1.54 -1.65 9.39
CA MET A 20 -1.51 -1.81 7.93
C MET A 20 -2.59 -0.96 7.26
N GLU A 21 -3.83 -1.08 7.72
CA GLU A 21 -4.97 -0.31 7.22
C GLU A 21 -4.78 1.21 7.37
N TRP A 22 -4.07 1.66 8.41
CA TRP A 22 -3.72 3.08 8.56
C TRP A 22 -2.79 3.57 7.45
N PHE A 23 -1.69 2.85 7.16
CA PHE A 23 -0.79 3.17 6.05
C PHE A 23 -1.54 3.07 4.71
N HIS A 24 -2.32 2.01 4.51
CA HIS A 24 -3.09 1.79 3.28
C HIS A 24 -4.10 2.89 3.02
N ASN A 25 -4.78 3.39 4.05
CA ASN A 25 -5.69 4.52 3.90
C ASN A 25 -4.97 5.81 3.51
N ASN A 26 -3.75 6.05 3.99
CA ASN A 26 -2.95 7.19 3.52
C ASN A 26 -2.63 7.09 2.02
N PHE A 27 -2.29 5.89 1.52
CA PHE A 27 -2.10 5.65 0.08
C PHE A 27 -3.39 5.84 -0.71
N ARG A 28 -4.52 5.28 -0.25
CA ARG A 28 -5.83 5.46 -0.89
C ARG A 28 -6.24 6.93 -0.97
N ASN A 29 -6.00 7.70 0.09
CA ASN A 29 -6.34 9.12 0.12
C ASN A 29 -5.49 9.92 -0.86
N THR A 30 -4.17 9.69 -0.85
CA THR A 30 -3.25 10.34 -1.79
C THR A 30 -3.57 9.95 -3.24
N TRP A 31 -3.84 8.67 -3.51
CA TRP A 31 -4.31 8.18 -4.80
C TRP A 31 -5.55 8.95 -5.28
N LYS A 32 -6.58 9.08 -4.44
CA LYS A 32 -7.83 9.78 -4.79
C LYS A 32 -7.57 11.24 -5.17
N VAL A 33 -6.64 11.93 -4.48
CA VAL A 33 -6.26 13.31 -4.82
C VAL A 33 -5.65 13.38 -6.22
N ILE A 34 -4.65 12.53 -6.50
CA ILE A 34 -3.92 12.56 -7.78
C ILE A 34 -4.84 12.08 -8.91
N TYR A 35 -5.50 10.94 -8.73
CA TYR A 35 -6.39 10.34 -9.72
C TYR A 35 -7.63 11.20 -10.00
N GLY A 36 -8.17 11.87 -8.98
CA GLY A 36 -9.28 12.82 -9.14
C GLY A 36 -8.88 14.04 -9.96
N ALA A 37 -7.64 14.55 -9.79
CA ALA A 37 -7.11 15.62 -10.63
C ALA A 37 -6.93 15.16 -12.08
N CYS A 38 -6.42 13.95 -12.27
CA CYS A 38 -6.24 13.35 -13.59
C CYS A 38 -7.59 13.17 -14.31
N SER A 39 -8.59 12.65 -13.60
CA SER A 39 -9.92 12.36 -14.15
C SER A 39 -10.74 13.62 -14.47
N SER A 40 -10.54 14.69 -13.71
CA SER A 40 -11.22 15.98 -13.93
C SER A 40 -10.43 16.93 -14.84
N GLY A 41 -9.19 16.57 -15.20
CA GLY A 41 -8.26 17.45 -15.91
C GLY A 41 -7.82 18.68 -15.10
N LYS A 42 -8.14 18.76 -13.80
CA LYS A 42 -7.91 19.94 -12.97
C LYS A 42 -7.38 19.57 -11.59
N ARG A 43 -6.26 20.20 -11.20
CA ARG A 43 -5.68 20.07 -9.86
C ARG A 43 -6.61 20.67 -8.78
N PRO A 44 -6.54 20.22 -7.53
CA PRO A 44 -7.25 20.86 -6.42
C PRO A 44 -6.97 22.37 -6.38
N ALA A 45 -8.01 23.18 -6.18
CA ALA A 45 -7.95 24.64 -6.32
C ALA A 45 -6.93 25.29 -5.35
N ASN A 46 -6.71 24.69 -4.19
CA ASN A 46 -5.79 25.12 -3.14
C ASN A 46 -4.38 24.53 -3.28
N MET A 47 -4.04 23.92 -4.42
CA MET A 47 -2.76 23.27 -4.65
C MET A 47 -2.03 23.92 -5.82
N SER A 48 -0.76 24.28 -5.63
CA SER A 48 0.14 24.70 -6.72
C SER A 48 0.65 23.48 -7.50
N ILE A 49 1.17 23.69 -8.72
CA ILE A 49 1.71 22.58 -9.53
C ILE A 49 2.87 21.89 -8.82
N ARG A 50 3.73 22.67 -8.14
CA ARG A 50 4.84 22.15 -7.34
C ARG A 50 4.34 21.27 -6.20
N GLN A 51 3.31 21.70 -5.47
CA GLN A 51 2.72 20.87 -4.40
C GLN A 51 2.13 19.58 -4.97
N PHE A 52 1.42 19.64 -6.09
CA PHE A 52 0.85 18.45 -6.73
C PHE A 52 1.91 17.44 -7.16
N LEU A 53 3.01 17.90 -7.78
CA LEU A 53 4.14 17.05 -8.15
C LEU A 53 4.84 16.46 -6.91
N ASN A 54 5.01 17.25 -5.85
CA ASN A 54 5.57 16.75 -4.60
C ASN A 54 4.69 15.68 -3.96
N THR A 55 3.37 15.85 -3.96
CA THR A 55 2.42 14.81 -3.51
C THR A 55 2.57 13.52 -4.31
N GLY A 56 2.82 13.61 -5.63
CA GLY A 56 3.17 12.46 -6.45
C GLY A 56 4.49 11.79 -6.01
N SER A 57 5.57 12.56 -5.87
CA SER A 57 6.86 12.00 -5.42
C SER A 57 6.76 11.35 -4.04
N GLU A 58 6.06 11.98 -3.08
CA GLU A 58 5.85 11.44 -1.74
C GLU A 58 5.03 10.14 -1.77
N PHE A 59 4.02 10.05 -2.64
CA PHE A 59 3.28 8.81 -2.85
C PHE A 59 4.19 7.66 -3.29
N ALA A 60 4.98 7.89 -4.34
CA ALA A 60 5.88 6.87 -4.89
C ALA A 60 6.95 6.44 -3.87
N HIS A 61 7.58 7.41 -3.21
CA HIS A 61 8.60 7.16 -2.20
C HIS A 61 8.06 6.38 -1.00
N HIS A 62 6.94 6.81 -0.41
CA HIS A 62 6.39 6.15 0.78
C HIS A 62 5.84 4.76 0.47
N LEU A 63 5.18 4.58 -0.68
CA LEU A 63 4.69 3.26 -1.08
C LEU A 63 5.86 2.29 -1.31
N THR A 64 6.95 2.76 -1.91
CA THR A 64 8.15 1.96 -2.12
C THR A 64 8.83 1.57 -0.80
N MET A 65 8.97 2.52 0.12
CA MET A 65 9.54 2.25 1.44
C MET A 65 8.70 1.26 2.25
N HIS A 66 7.38 1.40 2.18
CA HIS A 66 6.43 0.52 2.83
C HIS A 66 6.57 -0.93 2.36
N HIS A 67 6.47 -1.19 1.04
CA HIS A 67 6.67 -2.53 0.50
C HIS A 67 8.09 -3.07 0.78
N THR A 68 9.11 -2.21 0.76
CA THR A 68 10.48 -2.63 1.08
C THR A 68 10.58 -3.16 2.52
N ILE A 69 9.96 -2.47 3.49
CA ILE A 69 9.94 -2.90 4.89
C ILE A 69 9.20 -4.23 5.03
N GLU A 70 8.05 -4.37 4.36
CA GLU A 70 7.26 -5.60 4.36
C GLU A 70 8.06 -6.79 3.85
N GLU A 71 8.64 -6.67 2.66
CA GLU A 71 9.37 -7.74 2.00
C GLU A 71 10.65 -8.13 2.76
N GLN A 72 11.31 -7.17 3.40
CA GLN A 72 12.57 -7.41 4.11
C GLN A 72 12.37 -7.90 5.54
N HIS A 73 11.30 -7.46 6.23
CA HIS A 73 11.19 -7.62 7.68
C HIS A 73 9.89 -8.27 8.15
N ILE A 74 8.77 -8.08 7.46
CA ILE A 74 7.46 -8.54 7.93
C ILE A 74 7.04 -9.84 7.27
N PHE A 75 7.00 -9.88 5.93
CA PHE A 75 6.55 -11.04 5.15
C PHE A 75 7.38 -12.29 5.42
N PRO A 76 8.73 -12.23 5.56
CA PRO A 76 9.51 -13.42 5.90
C PRO A 76 9.10 -14.07 7.23
N VAL A 77 8.65 -13.28 8.21
CA VAL A 77 8.18 -13.79 9.51
C VAL A 77 6.78 -14.38 9.36
N LEU A 78 5.87 -13.66 8.69
CA LEU A 78 4.50 -14.15 8.47
C LEU A 78 4.46 -15.44 7.66
N ALA A 79 5.32 -15.55 6.63
CA ALA A 79 5.43 -16.71 5.74
C ALA A 79 5.77 -18.03 6.44
N GLN A 80 6.34 -17.97 7.66
CA GLN A 80 6.63 -19.16 8.47
C GLN A 80 5.37 -19.97 8.77
N LYS A 81 4.24 -19.28 9.01
CA LYS A 81 2.97 -19.94 9.36
C LYS A 81 1.80 -19.61 8.44
N MET A 82 1.82 -18.47 7.78
CA MET A 82 0.75 -18.02 6.90
C MET A 82 1.16 -18.25 5.45
N PRO A 83 0.58 -19.25 4.75
CA PRO A 83 0.98 -19.57 3.40
C PRO A 83 0.98 -18.34 2.50
N ALA A 84 -0.06 -17.50 2.53
CA ALA A 84 -0.25 -16.31 1.69
C ALA A 84 0.97 -15.36 1.54
N PHE A 85 1.88 -15.34 2.52
CA PHE A 85 3.06 -14.46 2.51
C PHE A 85 4.34 -15.12 1.94
N ARG A 86 4.28 -16.37 1.50
CA ARG A 86 5.46 -17.06 0.92
C ARG A 86 5.81 -16.49 -0.47
N LYS A 87 7.11 -16.58 -0.82
CA LYS A 87 7.77 -15.91 -1.98
C LYS A 87 7.16 -16.10 -3.37
N GLU A 88 6.23 -17.04 -3.55
CA GLU A 88 5.64 -17.42 -4.84
C GLU A 88 4.15 -17.09 -4.94
N LEU A 89 3.62 -16.28 -4.01
CA LEU A 89 2.20 -16.06 -3.90
C LEU A 89 1.77 -14.65 -4.29
N GLU A 90 0.46 -14.46 -4.21
CA GLU A 90 -0.28 -13.36 -4.79
C GLU A 90 0.23 -11.99 -4.30
N LEU A 91 0.45 -11.79 -3.00
CA LEU A 91 0.88 -10.50 -2.43
C LEU A 91 2.23 -10.01 -3.00
N LEU A 92 3.25 -10.87 -3.04
CA LEU A 92 4.55 -10.50 -3.61
C LEU A 92 4.51 -10.33 -5.13
N THR A 93 3.60 -11.03 -5.80
CA THR A 93 3.36 -10.83 -7.24
C THR A 93 2.68 -9.49 -7.49
N GLN A 94 1.74 -9.10 -6.63
CA GLN A 94 1.11 -7.78 -6.66
C GLN A 94 2.13 -6.67 -6.43
N HIS A 95 3.02 -6.77 -5.43
CA HIS A 95 4.10 -5.80 -5.22
C HIS A 95 4.92 -5.56 -6.50
N LYS A 96 5.36 -6.62 -7.16
CA LYS A 96 6.14 -6.51 -8.42
C LYS A 96 5.37 -5.77 -9.52
N GLN A 97 4.07 -6.06 -9.67
CA GLN A 97 3.23 -5.39 -10.66
C GLN A 97 3.02 -3.92 -10.31
N ILE A 98 2.80 -3.62 -9.02
CA ILE A 98 2.67 -2.25 -8.52
C ILE A 98 3.95 -1.48 -8.79
N HIS A 99 5.12 -2.03 -8.43
CA HIS A 99 6.42 -1.39 -8.67
C HIS A 99 6.67 -1.11 -10.15
N HIS A 100 6.30 -2.02 -11.06
CA HIS A 100 6.44 -1.76 -12.49
C HIS A 100 5.65 -0.53 -12.99
N GLY A 101 4.45 -0.29 -12.43
CA GLY A 101 3.68 0.92 -12.71
C GLY A 101 4.20 2.15 -11.96
N LEU A 102 4.66 1.95 -10.72
CA LEU A 102 5.18 3.00 -9.85
C LEU A 102 6.48 3.59 -10.39
N ASP A 103 7.36 2.78 -10.98
CA ASP A 103 8.60 3.23 -11.62
C ASP A 103 8.28 4.21 -12.77
N LYS A 104 7.25 3.91 -13.58
CA LYS A 104 6.79 4.80 -14.66
C LYS A 104 6.19 6.08 -14.11
N PHE A 105 5.43 5.96 -13.01
CA PHE A 105 4.82 7.10 -12.32
C PHE A 105 5.89 8.04 -11.77
N GLU A 106 6.88 7.51 -11.04
CA GLU A 106 7.96 8.30 -10.45
C GLU A 106 8.79 8.98 -11.54
N ALA A 107 9.20 8.26 -12.58
CA ALA A 107 9.93 8.83 -13.70
C ALA A 107 9.18 9.99 -14.37
N TYR A 108 7.87 9.85 -14.58
CA TYR A 108 7.03 10.90 -15.16
C TYR A 108 6.95 12.14 -14.26
N ILE A 109 6.75 11.95 -12.95
CA ILE A 109 6.72 13.05 -11.97
C ILE A 109 8.07 13.77 -11.94
N ASP A 110 9.18 13.05 -11.95
CA ASP A 110 10.51 13.62 -11.90
C ASP A 110 10.88 14.40 -13.17
N ASP A 111 10.50 13.92 -14.34
CA ASP A 111 10.69 14.66 -15.59
C ASP A 111 9.86 15.95 -15.61
N CYS A 112 8.64 15.93 -15.07
CA CYS A 112 7.83 17.13 -14.90
C CYS A 112 8.44 18.12 -13.91
N LYS A 113 8.97 17.63 -12.78
CA LYS A 113 9.66 18.47 -11.77
C LYS A 113 10.94 19.09 -12.31
N ALA A 114 11.66 18.36 -13.16
CA ALA A 114 12.87 18.83 -13.83
C ALA A 114 12.60 19.78 -15.01
N GLY A 115 11.33 19.99 -15.40
CA GLY A 115 10.97 20.83 -16.53
C GLY A 115 11.31 20.22 -17.90
N LYS A 116 11.57 18.91 -17.95
CA LYS A 116 11.83 18.19 -19.22
C LYS A 116 10.54 17.85 -19.97
N ARG A 117 9.42 17.82 -19.24
CA ARG A 117 8.09 17.50 -19.74
C ARG A 117 7.06 18.40 -19.09
N ASP A 118 6.07 18.85 -19.85
CA ASP A 118 4.89 19.52 -19.30
C ASP A 118 3.95 18.50 -18.66
N MET A 119 3.35 18.88 -17.53
CA MET A 119 2.43 17.99 -16.82
C MET A 119 1.12 17.82 -17.59
N ARG A 120 0.86 16.59 -18.03
CA ARG A 120 -0.35 16.16 -18.73
C ARG A 120 -1.17 15.23 -17.83
N MET A 121 -2.43 15.61 -17.58
CA MET A 121 -3.32 14.89 -16.67
C MET A 121 -3.80 13.56 -17.26
N ASP A 122 -4.03 13.54 -18.57
CA ASP A 122 -4.33 12.36 -19.38
C ASP A 122 -3.20 11.33 -19.31
N GLU A 123 -1.96 11.76 -19.57
CA GLU A 123 -0.80 10.86 -19.53
C GLU A 123 -0.53 10.32 -18.12
N LEU A 124 -0.64 11.16 -17.09
CA LEU A 124 -0.52 10.69 -15.71
C LEU A 124 -1.62 9.69 -15.36
N LYS A 125 -2.84 9.92 -15.85
CA LYS A 125 -3.96 8.99 -15.64
C LYS A 125 -3.65 7.61 -16.21
N GLU A 126 -3.18 7.55 -17.46
CA GLU A 126 -2.84 6.29 -18.13
C GLU A 126 -1.77 5.51 -17.34
N ILE A 127 -0.77 6.21 -16.81
CA ILE A 127 0.24 5.60 -15.95
C ILE A 127 -0.40 5.04 -14.67
N MET A 128 -1.25 5.81 -13.99
CA MET A 128 -1.96 5.34 -12.80
C MET A 128 -2.87 4.14 -13.12
N ASP A 129 -3.60 4.17 -14.23
CA ASP A 129 -4.47 3.07 -14.65
C ASP A 129 -3.70 1.76 -14.85
N SER A 130 -2.42 1.84 -15.25
CA SER A 130 -1.57 0.65 -15.49
C SER A 130 -1.31 -0.21 -14.26
N PHE A 131 -1.47 0.33 -13.04
CA PHE A 131 -1.28 -0.40 -11.79
C PHE A 131 -2.37 -0.16 -10.73
N GLY A 132 -3.35 0.70 -11.01
CA GLY A 132 -4.40 1.05 -10.05
C GLY A 132 -5.21 -0.14 -9.58
N THR A 133 -5.67 -1.00 -10.50
CA THR A 133 -6.47 -2.18 -10.13
C THR A 133 -5.71 -3.11 -9.18
N VAL A 134 -4.44 -3.39 -9.47
CA VAL A 134 -3.62 -4.28 -8.62
C VAL A 134 -3.28 -3.64 -7.28
N LEU A 135 -2.98 -2.33 -7.25
CA LEU A 135 -2.76 -1.60 -6.00
C LEU A 135 -4.00 -1.66 -5.10
N TRP A 136 -5.17 -1.36 -5.64
CA TRP A 136 -6.40 -1.32 -4.84
C TRP A 136 -6.76 -2.68 -4.24
N ALA A 137 -6.58 -3.76 -5.02
CA ALA A 137 -6.75 -5.13 -4.57
C ALA A 137 -5.74 -5.50 -3.49
N HIS A 138 -4.44 -5.28 -3.74
CA HIS A 138 -3.36 -5.57 -2.80
C HIS A 138 -3.60 -4.95 -1.41
N LEU A 139 -3.91 -3.65 -1.38
CA LEU A 139 -4.17 -2.93 -0.14
C LEU A 139 -5.34 -3.50 0.66
N GLN A 140 -6.27 -4.24 0.03
CA GLN A 140 -7.37 -4.94 0.71
C GLN A 140 -6.99 -6.37 1.09
N ASP A 141 -6.44 -7.13 0.13
CA ASP A 141 -6.09 -8.54 0.30
C ASP A 141 -5.15 -8.74 1.48
N GLU A 142 -4.17 -7.86 1.64
CA GLU A 142 -3.23 -7.93 2.76
C GLU A 142 -3.91 -7.68 4.10
N VAL A 143 -4.76 -6.67 4.20
CA VAL A 143 -5.49 -6.36 5.44
C VAL A 143 -6.41 -7.52 5.83
N ASP A 144 -7.03 -8.17 4.84
CA ASP A 144 -7.84 -9.37 5.07
C ASP A 144 -7.00 -10.54 5.58
N GLN A 145 -5.79 -10.73 5.05
CA GLN A 145 -4.85 -11.72 5.58
C GLN A 145 -4.45 -11.42 7.03
N LEU A 146 -4.30 -10.14 7.38
CA LEU A 146 -3.92 -9.66 8.70
C LEU A 146 -5.10 -9.47 9.67
N SER A 147 -6.31 -9.85 9.26
CA SER A 147 -7.50 -9.78 10.12
C SER A 147 -7.36 -10.65 11.38
N VAL A 148 -8.02 -10.25 12.47
CA VAL A 148 -8.03 -10.99 13.75
C VAL A 148 -8.35 -12.46 13.52
N ASP A 149 -9.40 -12.75 12.76
CA ASP A 149 -9.87 -14.12 12.55
C ASP A 149 -8.90 -14.95 11.72
N ASN A 150 -8.20 -14.35 10.75
CA ASN A 150 -7.20 -15.07 9.98
C ASN A 150 -5.91 -15.28 10.77
N MET A 151 -5.44 -14.27 11.49
CA MET A 151 -4.25 -14.38 12.35
C MET A 151 -4.39 -15.48 13.41
N ARG A 152 -5.57 -15.60 14.04
CA ARG A 152 -5.87 -16.65 15.03
C ARG A 152 -5.80 -18.08 14.49
N LYS A 153 -5.89 -18.28 13.17
CA LYS A 153 -5.76 -19.62 12.57
C LYS A 153 -4.32 -20.12 12.61
N TYR A 154 -3.35 -19.20 12.64
CA TYR A 154 -1.93 -19.51 12.44
C TYR A 154 -1.06 -19.19 13.66
N TRP A 155 -1.44 -18.19 14.45
CA TRP A 155 -0.64 -17.67 15.54
C TRP A 155 -1.37 -17.74 16.87
N SER A 156 -0.64 -18.11 17.91
CA SER A 156 -1.09 -17.94 19.30
C SER A 156 -0.91 -16.50 19.77
N LEU A 157 -1.57 -16.13 20.86
CA LEU A 157 -1.53 -14.78 21.42
C LEU A 157 -0.11 -14.35 21.81
N ASP A 158 0.66 -15.25 22.42
CA ASP A 158 2.05 -14.98 22.81
C ASP A 158 2.99 -14.82 21.62
N GLU A 159 2.71 -15.49 20.50
CA GLU A 159 3.47 -15.32 19.27
C GLU A 159 3.15 -14.00 18.59
N VAL A 160 1.87 -13.61 18.49
CA VAL A 160 1.47 -12.32 17.89
C VAL A 160 2.09 -11.14 18.63
N ARG A 161 2.20 -11.21 19.97
CA ARG A 161 2.86 -10.18 20.79
C ARG A 161 4.32 -9.93 20.39
N ARG A 162 4.98 -10.94 19.84
CA ARG A 162 6.41 -10.90 19.46
C ARG A 162 6.63 -10.64 17.98
N LEU A 163 5.57 -10.56 17.17
CA LEU A 163 5.71 -10.24 15.75
C LEU A 163 6.30 -8.82 15.58
N PRO A 164 7.17 -8.61 14.57
CA PRO A 164 7.63 -7.28 14.22
C PRO A 164 6.46 -6.42 13.75
N MET A 165 6.55 -5.11 14.01
CA MET A 165 5.54 -4.09 13.68
C MET A 165 6.22 -2.85 13.15
#